data_AF-A0A372QLU4-F1
#
_entry.id   AF-A0A372QLU4-F1
#
_cell.length_a   1.000
_cell.length_b   1.000
_cell.length_c   1.000
_cell.angle_alpha   90.00
_cell.angle_beta   90.00
_cell.angle_gamma   90.00
#
_symmetry.space_group_name_H-M   'P 1'
#
loop_
_entity.id
_entity.type
_entity.pdbx_description
1 polymer ?
#
loop_
_entity_poly.entity_id
_entity_poly.type
_entity_poly.pdbx_seq_one_letter_code
_entity_poly.pdbx_strand_id
1 'polypeptide(L)'
;MKLLWRVFKSILFTITMIFKSIADRSLFEPHIFENQERMMILLTYSYLYFITSKFSLYGFSVYKKVFFNILNQIIVNNNSGEMIDIIKNIELDMNVYKSHEKCRVVYYLLVIEQVVKVLDDNYLENHILPAFDTILLNNDDNNIFESANTVILSIFYNQKRVIKELSLYYCNYILSMYPSKIDIRQLRIAYTAVLKSLSDIDDTLVWLCLEILIKKIESISNPNTGSISEISQNITNKDLEQQLINQQEQINQKLKVFEQKKQDEQENLVKAILYLKKGHLLLTLIDQIKSINLIFMENLLTKIKEFFKQEKENEIKSNSNIGLFALQKVLFDVLSNEIDYTKKNVGVNWWLNEGSKLLD
;
A
#
# COMPACT_ATOMS: atom_id res chain seq x y z
N MET A 1 33.55 6.12 9.57
CA MET A 1 32.33 5.73 8.81
C MET A 1 32.04 6.58 7.57
N LYS A 2 31.78 7.90 7.65
CA LYS A 2 31.27 8.70 6.49
C LYS A 2 32.04 8.51 5.15
N LEU A 3 33.37 8.36 5.21
CA LEU A 3 34.19 8.12 4.01
C LEU A 3 33.89 6.77 3.32
N LEU A 4 33.73 5.69 4.09
CA LEU A 4 33.42 4.35 3.57
C LEU A 4 32.08 4.31 2.84
N TRP A 5 31.05 4.96 3.40
CA TRP A 5 29.76 5.11 2.74
C TRP A 5 29.83 5.95 1.46
N ARG A 6 30.71 6.96 1.40
CA ARG A 6 31.00 7.70 0.15
C ARG A 6 31.66 6.81 -0.90
N VAL A 7 32.59 5.93 -0.50
CA VAL A 7 33.22 4.94 -1.41
C VAL A 7 32.20 3.93 -1.92
N PHE A 8 31.35 3.34 -1.06
CA PHE A 8 30.27 2.45 -1.49
C PHE A 8 29.27 3.13 -2.45
N LYS A 9 28.93 4.41 -2.20
CA LYS A 9 28.11 5.21 -3.12
C LYS A 9 28.77 5.40 -4.49
N SER A 10 30.08 5.67 -4.53
CA SER A 10 30.83 5.76 -5.79
C SER A 10 30.89 4.42 -6.53
N ILE A 11 31.15 3.31 -5.83
CA ILE A 11 31.19 1.95 -6.41
C ILE A 11 29.84 1.60 -7.04
N LEU A 12 28.74 1.77 -6.28
CA LEU A 12 27.38 1.54 -6.77
C LEU A 12 27.06 2.39 -8.00
N PHE A 13 27.48 3.67 -8.02
CA PHE A 13 27.28 4.55 -9.17
C PHE A 13 28.07 4.09 -10.40
N THR A 14 29.36 3.78 -10.26
CA THR A 14 30.20 3.28 -11.37
C THR A 14 29.65 1.99 -11.96
N ILE A 15 29.29 1.00 -11.12
CA ILE A 15 28.69 -0.26 -11.56
C ILE A 15 27.35 0.00 -12.27
N THR A 16 26.51 0.88 -11.72
CA THR A 16 25.24 1.27 -12.35
C THR A 16 25.43 1.94 -13.70
N MET A 17 26.49 2.74 -13.91
CA MET A 17 26.78 3.36 -15.21
C MET A 17 27.31 2.36 -16.24
N ILE A 18 28.09 1.36 -15.82
CA ILE A 18 28.50 0.23 -16.66
C ILE A 18 27.27 -0.60 -17.07
N PHE A 19 26.45 -1.00 -16.10
CA PHE A 19 25.23 -1.77 -16.34
C PHE A 19 24.19 -0.98 -17.16
N LYS A 20 24.10 0.35 -17.00
CA LYS A 20 23.32 1.20 -17.90
C LYS A 20 23.81 1.11 -19.34
N SER A 21 25.13 1.15 -19.55
CA SER A 21 25.73 1.10 -20.90
C SER A 21 25.51 -0.25 -21.58
N ILE A 22 25.38 -1.33 -20.79
CA ILE A 22 24.97 -2.66 -21.26
C ILE A 22 23.46 -2.70 -21.54
N ALA A 23 22.63 -2.25 -20.59
CA ALA A 23 21.17 -2.26 -20.69
C ALA A 23 20.60 -1.35 -21.79
N ASP A 24 21.29 -0.24 -22.09
CA ASP A 24 20.97 0.65 -23.20
C ASP A 24 21.37 0.01 -24.54
N ARG A 25 22.43 -0.82 -24.59
CA ARG A 25 22.83 -1.57 -25.80
C ARG A 25 21.95 -2.79 -26.07
N SER A 26 21.56 -3.54 -25.04
CA SER A 26 20.68 -4.71 -25.19
C SER A 26 19.28 -4.38 -25.72
N LEU A 27 18.86 -3.09 -25.67
CA LEU A 27 17.66 -2.59 -26.36
C LEU A 27 17.81 -2.51 -27.88
N PHE A 28 19.02 -2.26 -28.39
CA PHE A 28 19.29 -2.12 -29.84
C PHE A 28 19.79 -3.42 -30.47
N GLU A 29 20.52 -4.24 -29.72
CA GLU A 29 21.19 -5.45 -30.20
C GLU A 29 20.77 -6.70 -29.37
N PRO A 30 19.47 -7.05 -29.31
CA PRO A 30 18.94 -8.08 -28.41
C PRO A 30 19.48 -9.50 -28.68
N HIS A 31 20.00 -9.76 -29.89
CA HIS A 31 20.62 -11.04 -30.26
C HIS A 31 22.07 -11.20 -29.77
N ILE A 32 22.72 -10.12 -29.33
CA ILE A 32 24.10 -10.16 -28.81
C ILE A 32 24.11 -10.40 -27.31
N PHE A 33 23.11 -9.88 -26.59
CA PHE A 33 23.03 -9.97 -25.14
C PHE A 33 22.12 -11.12 -24.69
N GLU A 34 22.71 -12.19 -24.16
CA GLU A 34 21.96 -13.35 -23.65
C GLU A 34 21.26 -13.06 -22.31
N ASN A 35 20.34 -13.94 -21.92
CA ASN A 35 19.70 -13.90 -20.60
C ASN A 35 20.71 -14.03 -19.45
N GLN A 36 21.85 -14.70 -19.68
CA GLN A 36 22.91 -14.87 -18.68
C GLN A 36 23.49 -13.53 -18.19
N GLU A 37 23.67 -12.56 -19.08
CA GLU A 37 24.25 -11.26 -18.74
C GLU A 37 23.25 -10.37 -17.99
N ARG A 38 21.97 -10.40 -18.41
CA ARG A 38 20.85 -9.78 -17.69
C ARG A 38 20.75 -10.35 -16.27
N MET A 39 20.99 -11.65 -16.10
CA MET A 39 21.05 -12.32 -14.79
C MET A 39 22.26 -11.93 -13.95
N MET A 40 23.46 -11.82 -14.52
CA MET A 40 24.63 -11.33 -13.79
C MET A 40 24.41 -9.91 -13.23
N ILE A 41 23.68 -9.06 -13.96
CA ILE A 41 23.30 -7.71 -13.48
C ILE A 41 22.37 -7.79 -12.26
N LEU A 42 21.29 -8.59 -12.30
CA LEU A 42 20.38 -8.78 -11.17
C LEU A 42 21.09 -9.39 -9.96
N LEU A 43 21.88 -10.44 -10.16
CA LEU A 43 22.65 -11.09 -9.08
C LEU A 43 23.61 -10.10 -8.42
N THR A 44 24.36 -9.32 -9.21
CA THR A 44 25.26 -8.27 -8.70
C THR A 44 24.48 -7.21 -7.91
N TYR A 45 23.32 -6.78 -8.40
CA TYR A 45 22.44 -5.86 -7.66
C TYR A 45 21.90 -6.46 -6.35
N SER A 46 21.66 -7.77 -6.26
CA SER A 46 21.30 -8.41 -4.99
C SER A 46 22.40 -8.23 -3.92
N TYR A 47 23.66 -8.43 -4.29
CA TYR A 47 24.80 -8.26 -3.38
C TYR A 47 25.08 -6.80 -3.03
N LEU A 48 24.75 -5.86 -3.92
CA LEU A 48 24.92 -4.42 -3.67
C LEU A 48 23.71 -3.76 -2.95
N TYR A 49 22.59 -4.48 -2.76
CA TYR A 49 21.35 -3.87 -2.26
C TYR A 49 21.45 -3.30 -0.83
N PHE A 50 22.39 -3.78 0.00
CA PHE A 50 22.65 -3.15 1.31
C PHE A 50 23.08 -1.67 1.19
N ILE A 51 23.66 -1.28 0.05
CA ILE A 51 24.07 0.11 -0.23
C ILE A 51 22.83 0.95 -0.61
N THR A 52 21.98 0.47 -1.53
CA THR A 52 20.75 1.18 -1.93
C THR A 52 19.77 1.32 -0.77
N SER A 53 19.62 0.27 0.04
CA SER A 53 18.80 0.29 1.26
C SER A 53 19.22 1.41 2.21
N LYS A 54 20.52 1.61 2.46
CA LYS A 54 21.03 2.63 3.40
C LYS A 54 21.01 4.07 2.87
N PHE A 55 20.83 4.29 1.57
CA PHE A 55 20.74 5.63 0.96
C PHE A 55 19.32 6.02 0.53
N SER A 56 18.33 5.15 0.76
CA SER A 56 16.97 5.20 0.21
C SER A 56 16.89 5.06 -1.31
N LEU A 57 15.80 4.44 -1.76
CA LEU A 57 15.47 4.21 -3.17
C LEU A 57 15.22 5.50 -3.98
N TYR A 58 15.19 6.67 -3.36
CA TYR A 58 15.05 7.98 -4.02
C TYR A 58 16.39 8.60 -4.42
N GLY A 59 17.50 8.19 -3.81
CA GLY A 59 18.82 8.76 -4.07
C GLY A 59 19.50 8.35 -5.38
N PHE A 60 18.92 7.40 -6.13
CA PHE A 60 19.50 6.83 -7.35
C PHE A 60 18.43 6.48 -8.41
N SER A 61 17.86 7.51 -9.04
CA SER A 61 16.92 7.35 -10.18
C SER A 61 17.51 6.52 -11.33
N VAL A 62 18.81 6.65 -11.58
CA VAL A 62 19.53 5.87 -12.61
C VAL A 62 19.53 4.36 -12.29
N TYR A 63 19.78 3.98 -11.04
CA TYR A 63 19.73 2.58 -10.59
C TYR A 63 18.34 1.98 -10.83
N LYS A 64 17.28 2.69 -10.42
CA LYS A 64 15.89 2.28 -10.69
C LYS A 64 15.64 2.07 -12.18
N LYS A 65 16.05 3.02 -13.04
CA LYS A 65 15.85 2.89 -14.49
C LYS A 65 16.57 1.66 -15.07
N VAL A 66 17.81 1.38 -14.65
CA VAL A 66 18.56 0.19 -15.13
C VAL A 66 17.91 -1.10 -14.64
N PHE A 67 17.55 -1.18 -13.35
CA PHE A 67 16.89 -2.34 -12.75
C PHE A 67 15.58 -2.67 -13.47
N PHE A 68 14.66 -1.71 -13.61
CA PHE A 68 13.39 -1.94 -14.30
C PHE A 68 13.58 -2.22 -15.80
N ASN A 69 14.56 -1.62 -16.49
CA ASN A 69 14.82 -1.91 -17.90
C ASN A 69 15.30 -3.36 -18.11
N ILE A 70 16.25 -3.84 -17.29
CA ILE A 70 16.73 -5.22 -17.34
C ILE A 70 15.63 -6.21 -16.98
N LEU A 71 14.83 -5.92 -15.95
CA LEU A 71 13.73 -6.80 -15.53
C LEU A 71 12.62 -6.86 -16.59
N ASN A 72 12.28 -5.73 -17.22
CA ASN A 72 11.33 -5.70 -18.35
C ASN A 72 11.85 -6.46 -19.57
N GLN A 73 13.16 -6.42 -19.87
CA GLN A 73 13.75 -7.25 -20.94
C GLN A 73 13.62 -8.75 -20.63
N ILE A 74 13.85 -9.17 -19.38
CA ILE A 74 13.63 -10.56 -18.95
C ILE A 74 12.14 -10.95 -19.07
N ILE A 75 11.23 -10.07 -18.63
CA ILE A 75 9.77 -10.25 -18.72
C ILE A 75 9.28 -10.44 -20.17
N VAL A 76 9.86 -9.70 -21.13
CA VAL A 76 9.41 -9.72 -22.54
C VAL A 76 10.03 -10.88 -23.32
N ASN A 77 11.26 -11.27 -23.01
CA ASN A 77 12.02 -12.23 -23.82
C ASN A 77 11.78 -13.70 -23.41
N ASN A 78 11.28 -13.96 -22.20
CA ASN A 78 11.37 -15.29 -21.57
C ASN A 78 10.00 -15.91 -21.31
N ASN A 79 9.93 -17.24 -21.43
CA ASN A 79 8.78 -18.00 -20.95
C ASN A 79 8.75 -18.09 -19.42
N SER A 80 7.58 -18.35 -18.84
CA SER A 80 7.38 -18.46 -17.38
C SER A 80 8.30 -19.50 -16.72
N GLY A 81 8.64 -20.60 -17.41
CA GLY A 81 9.59 -21.61 -16.92
C GLY A 81 11.02 -21.09 -16.77
N GLU A 82 11.56 -20.44 -17.80
CA GLU A 82 12.88 -19.78 -17.75
C GLU A 82 12.90 -18.68 -16.67
N MET A 83 11.77 -17.98 -16.49
CA MET A 83 11.62 -16.96 -15.47
C MET A 83 11.63 -17.55 -14.05
N ILE A 84 11.03 -18.72 -13.85
CA ILE A 84 11.09 -19.48 -12.59
C ILE A 84 12.52 -19.92 -12.28
N ASP A 85 13.27 -20.40 -13.27
CA ASP A 85 14.69 -20.77 -13.05
C ASP A 85 15.57 -19.54 -12.79
N ILE A 86 15.23 -18.39 -13.37
CA ILE A 86 15.80 -17.08 -13.03
C ILE A 86 15.54 -16.71 -11.55
N ILE A 87 14.31 -16.91 -11.06
CA ILE A 87 13.96 -16.63 -9.65
C ILE A 87 14.74 -17.55 -8.71
N LYS A 88 14.79 -18.86 -8.97
CA LYS A 88 15.55 -19.86 -8.17
C LYS A 88 17.05 -19.51 -8.02
N ASN A 89 17.64 -18.86 -9.01
CA ASN A 89 19.05 -18.43 -8.94
C ASN A 89 19.27 -17.19 -8.04
N ILE A 90 18.21 -16.42 -7.75
CA ILE A 90 18.22 -15.24 -6.85
C ILE A 90 17.69 -15.61 -5.46
N GLU A 91 16.89 -16.68 -5.37
CA GLU A 91 16.27 -17.25 -4.18
C GLU A 91 17.28 -17.55 -3.06
N LEU A 92 16.78 -17.52 -1.82
CA LEU A 92 17.55 -17.64 -0.59
C LEU A 92 16.84 -18.59 0.37
N ASP A 93 17.60 -19.16 1.31
CA ASP A 93 17.01 -19.85 2.45
C ASP A 93 16.33 -18.83 3.38
N MET A 94 15.01 -18.70 3.22
CA MET A 94 14.14 -17.77 3.97
C MET A 94 13.94 -18.20 5.44
N ASN A 95 14.70 -19.18 5.93
CA ASN A 95 14.73 -19.58 7.34
C ASN A 95 15.96 -19.02 8.09
N VAL A 96 17.00 -18.52 7.39
CA VAL A 96 18.30 -18.16 7.99
C VAL A 96 18.63 -16.68 7.80
N TYR A 97 18.32 -15.87 8.80
CA TYR A 97 18.39 -14.40 8.73
C TYR A 97 19.64 -13.78 9.40
N LYS A 98 20.86 -13.97 8.84
CA LYS A 98 22.00 -13.13 9.27
C LYS A 98 21.78 -11.70 8.79
N SER A 99 22.28 -10.70 9.53
CA SER A 99 21.99 -9.27 9.26
C SER A 99 22.40 -8.74 7.88
N HIS A 100 23.25 -9.45 7.14
CA HIS A 100 23.60 -9.15 5.75
C HIS A 100 22.68 -9.84 4.72
N GLU A 101 22.16 -11.03 5.04
CA GLU A 101 21.20 -11.78 4.22
C GLU A 101 19.83 -11.06 4.19
N LYS A 102 19.42 -10.43 5.30
CA LYS A 102 18.21 -9.57 5.40
C LYS A 102 18.07 -8.56 4.25
N CYS A 103 19.18 -7.96 3.78
CA CYS A 103 19.14 -7.02 2.65
C CYS A 103 18.88 -7.74 1.31
N ARG A 104 19.43 -8.94 1.12
CA ARG A 104 19.19 -9.74 -0.11
C ARG A 104 17.77 -10.30 -0.14
N VAL A 105 17.20 -10.65 1.02
CA VAL A 105 15.77 -11.01 1.17
C VAL A 105 14.86 -9.88 0.70
N VAL A 106 15.09 -8.64 1.15
CA VAL A 106 14.33 -7.47 0.65
C VAL A 106 14.47 -7.31 -0.87
N TYR A 107 15.66 -7.51 -1.43
CA TYR A 107 15.86 -7.46 -2.88
C TYR A 107 15.10 -8.57 -3.63
N TYR A 108 15.11 -9.81 -3.12
CA TYR A 108 14.35 -10.93 -3.67
C TYR A 108 12.85 -10.63 -3.72
N LEU A 109 12.29 -10.09 -2.63
CA LEU A 109 10.88 -9.67 -2.58
C LEU A 109 10.57 -8.56 -3.59
N LEU A 110 11.45 -7.55 -3.75
CA LEU A 110 11.29 -6.51 -4.78
C LEU A 110 11.39 -7.03 -6.22
N VAL A 111 12.12 -8.13 -6.46
CA VAL A 111 12.12 -8.82 -7.76
C VAL A 111 10.80 -9.57 -7.96
N ILE A 112 10.34 -10.35 -6.98
CA ILE A 112 9.06 -11.05 -7.07
C ILE A 112 7.91 -10.07 -7.33
N GLU A 113 7.83 -8.96 -6.57
CA GLU A 113 6.78 -7.93 -6.65
C GLU A 113 6.43 -7.52 -8.08
N GLN A 114 7.48 -7.33 -8.90
CA GLN A 114 7.40 -6.86 -10.28
C GLN A 114 7.17 -8.01 -11.28
N VAL A 115 7.49 -9.24 -10.88
CA VAL A 115 7.43 -10.46 -11.69
C VAL A 115 6.12 -11.23 -11.52
N VAL A 116 5.38 -11.03 -10.41
CA VAL A 116 4.10 -11.73 -10.08
C VAL A 116 3.17 -11.86 -11.30
N LYS A 117 3.08 -10.82 -12.14
CA LYS A 117 2.23 -10.77 -13.33
C LYS A 117 2.46 -11.93 -14.31
N VAL A 118 3.72 -12.30 -14.54
CA VAL A 118 4.16 -13.25 -15.59
C VAL A 118 4.49 -14.63 -15.02
N LEU A 119 4.66 -14.71 -13.71
CA LEU A 119 4.84 -15.95 -12.97
C LEU A 119 3.62 -16.89 -13.10
N ASP A 120 3.86 -18.20 -13.13
CA ASP A 120 2.79 -19.20 -13.09
C ASP A 120 2.18 -19.35 -11.68
N ASP A 121 0.86 -19.51 -11.63
CA ASP A 121 0.09 -19.56 -10.37
C ASP A 121 0.44 -20.79 -9.54
N ASN A 122 0.82 -21.92 -10.15
CA ASN A 122 1.21 -23.12 -9.40
C ASN A 122 2.57 -22.95 -8.70
N TYR A 123 3.51 -22.18 -9.29
CA TYR A 123 4.77 -21.85 -8.61
C TYR A 123 4.57 -20.81 -7.50
N LEU A 124 3.67 -19.85 -7.71
CA LEU A 124 3.25 -18.90 -6.67
C LEU A 124 2.70 -19.64 -5.44
N GLU A 125 1.79 -20.59 -5.64
CA GLU A 125 1.19 -21.43 -4.59
C GLU A 125 2.20 -22.32 -3.85
N ASN A 126 3.04 -23.07 -4.59
CA ASN A 126 3.89 -24.10 -3.98
C ASN A 126 5.22 -23.60 -3.40
N HIS A 127 5.75 -22.45 -3.87
CA HIS A 127 7.06 -21.95 -3.45
C HIS A 127 6.98 -20.59 -2.74
N ILE A 128 6.19 -19.65 -3.26
CA ILE A 128 6.22 -18.27 -2.79
C ILE A 128 5.31 -18.06 -1.56
N LEU A 129 4.11 -18.64 -1.51
CA LEU A 129 3.23 -18.52 -0.33
C LEU A 129 3.84 -19.15 0.95
N PRO A 130 4.42 -20.37 0.93
CA PRO A 130 5.01 -20.95 2.14
C PRO A 130 6.23 -20.17 2.64
N ALA A 131 6.99 -19.54 1.73
CA ALA A 131 8.04 -18.60 2.09
C ALA A 131 7.46 -17.34 2.77
N PHE A 132 6.31 -16.83 2.32
CA PHE A 132 5.63 -15.71 2.98
C PHE A 132 5.13 -16.04 4.37
N ASP A 133 4.54 -17.22 4.62
CA ASP A 133 4.12 -17.59 5.98
C ASP A 133 5.31 -17.56 6.95
N THR A 134 6.45 -18.12 6.57
CA THR A 134 7.70 -18.05 7.35
C THR A 134 8.18 -16.61 7.60
N ILE A 135 8.08 -15.72 6.60
CA ILE A 135 8.43 -14.29 6.73
C ILE A 135 7.46 -13.54 7.66
N LEU A 136 6.16 -13.78 7.52
CA LEU A 136 5.09 -13.09 8.27
C LEU A 136 4.98 -13.61 9.71
N LEU A 137 5.46 -14.81 10.00
CA LEU A 137 5.66 -15.30 11.37
C LEU A 137 6.92 -14.66 12.01
N ASN A 138 8.06 -14.63 11.29
CA ASN A 138 9.33 -14.09 11.79
C ASN A 138 9.39 -12.56 11.68
N ASN A 139 8.53 -11.90 12.46
CA ASN A 139 8.14 -10.51 12.33
C ASN A 139 9.19 -9.47 12.84
N ASP A 140 10.48 -9.70 12.65
CA ASP A 140 11.56 -8.92 13.28
C ASP A 140 11.95 -7.62 12.53
N ASP A 141 11.86 -7.56 11.20
CA ASP A 141 12.28 -6.38 10.42
C ASP A 141 11.12 -5.71 9.67
N ASN A 142 10.93 -4.41 9.92
CA ASN A 142 9.92 -3.61 9.20
C ASN A 142 10.16 -3.60 7.68
N ASN A 143 11.42 -3.51 7.22
CA ASN A 143 11.73 -3.49 5.78
C ASN A 143 11.31 -4.80 5.06
N ILE A 144 11.44 -5.95 5.72
CA ILE A 144 11.03 -7.24 5.15
C ILE A 144 9.50 -7.33 5.15
N PHE A 145 8.87 -6.95 6.26
CA PHE A 145 7.41 -6.88 6.41
C PHE A 145 6.75 -5.96 5.36
N GLU A 146 7.27 -4.75 5.14
CA GLU A 146 6.76 -3.83 4.10
C GLU A 146 6.93 -4.41 2.68
N SER A 147 8.06 -5.05 2.41
CA SER A 147 8.32 -5.68 1.10
C SER A 147 7.38 -6.87 0.87
N ALA A 148 7.15 -7.71 1.89
CA ALA A 148 6.23 -8.85 1.82
C ALA A 148 4.78 -8.41 1.60
N ASN A 149 4.32 -7.38 2.32
CA ASN A 149 3.02 -6.75 2.06
C ASN A 149 2.93 -6.22 0.62
N THR A 150 3.99 -5.61 0.09
CA THR A 150 3.96 -5.06 -1.28
C THR A 150 3.84 -6.17 -2.34
N VAL A 151 4.52 -7.31 -2.16
CA VAL A 151 4.33 -8.49 -3.02
C VAL A 151 2.90 -9.04 -2.92
N ILE A 152 2.35 -9.16 -1.71
CA ILE A 152 0.98 -9.64 -1.51
C ILE A 152 -0.03 -8.71 -2.22
N LEU A 153 0.15 -7.40 -2.12
CA LEU A 153 -0.66 -6.43 -2.88
C LEU A 153 -0.47 -6.59 -4.39
N SER A 154 0.74 -6.89 -4.88
CA SER A 154 0.97 -7.24 -6.29
C SER A 154 0.29 -8.56 -6.72
N ILE A 155 0.07 -9.53 -5.83
CA ILE A 155 -0.77 -10.71 -6.11
C ILE A 155 -2.22 -10.26 -6.34
N PHE A 156 -2.78 -9.45 -5.44
CA PHE A 156 -4.14 -8.90 -5.56
C PHE A 156 -4.31 -8.03 -6.83
N TYR A 157 -3.37 -7.14 -7.13
CA TYR A 157 -3.42 -6.28 -8.32
C TYR A 157 -3.31 -7.02 -9.66
N ASN A 158 -2.72 -8.23 -9.67
CA ASN A 158 -2.60 -9.07 -10.88
C ASN A 158 -3.69 -10.14 -10.99
N GLN A 159 -4.75 -10.11 -10.16
CA GLN A 159 -5.92 -10.99 -10.22
C GLN A 159 -5.59 -12.50 -10.29
N LYS A 160 -4.57 -12.94 -9.57
CA LYS A 160 -4.10 -14.34 -9.51
C LYS A 160 -5.09 -15.28 -8.80
N ARG A 161 -5.11 -16.57 -9.18
CA ARG A 161 -6.03 -17.62 -8.65
C ARG A 161 -6.10 -17.65 -7.12
N VAL A 162 -4.92 -17.53 -6.49
CA VAL A 162 -4.65 -17.53 -5.04
C VAL A 162 -5.52 -16.55 -4.23
N ILE A 163 -5.96 -15.45 -4.84
CA ILE A 163 -6.65 -14.34 -4.16
C ILE A 163 -7.82 -14.80 -3.29
N LYS A 164 -8.58 -15.81 -3.74
CA LYS A 164 -9.73 -16.33 -2.99
C LYS A 164 -9.33 -16.84 -1.60
N GLU A 165 -8.26 -17.62 -1.51
CA GLU A 165 -7.81 -18.24 -0.26
C GLU A 165 -7.02 -17.24 0.61
N LEU A 166 -6.17 -16.43 -0.02
CA LEU A 166 -5.30 -15.47 0.67
C LEU A 166 -6.06 -14.27 1.27
N SER A 167 -7.17 -13.86 0.67
CA SER A 167 -7.94 -12.67 1.06
C SER A 167 -8.37 -12.66 2.54
N LEU A 168 -9.04 -13.72 3.01
CA LEU A 168 -9.56 -13.82 4.39
C LEU A 168 -8.43 -13.87 5.41
N TYR A 169 -7.34 -14.59 5.11
CA TYR A 169 -6.14 -14.59 5.92
C TYR A 169 -5.53 -13.19 6.02
N TYR A 170 -5.34 -12.52 4.88
CA TYR A 170 -4.66 -11.23 4.81
C TYR A 170 -5.48 -10.10 5.47
N CYS A 171 -6.80 -10.09 5.32
CA CYS A 171 -7.69 -9.18 6.05
C CYS A 171 -7.54 -9.31 7.58
N ASN A 172 -7.51 -10.54 8.10
CA ASN A 172 -7.30 -10.78 9.54
C ASN A 172 -5.88 -10.41 9.98
N TYR A 173 -4.86 -10.73 9.17
CA TYR A 173 -3.45 -10.43 9.45
C TYR A 173 -3.19 -8.91 9.52
N ILE A 174 -3.74 -8.12 8.59
CA ILE A 174 -3.62 -6.66 8.63
C ILE A 174 -4.27 -6.09 9.90
N LEU A 175 -5.45 -6.59 10.30
CA LEU A 175 -6.16 -6.12 11.49
C LEU A 175 -5.57 -6.60 12.84
N SER A 176 -4.57 -7.48 12.83
CA SER A 176 -3.75 -7.80 14.00
C SER A 176 -2.43 -7.00 14.03
N MET A 177 -1.92 -6.61 12.86
CA MET A 177 -0.69 -5.79 12.70
C MET A 177 -0.94 -4.27 12.73
N TYR A 178 -2.20 -3.83 12.67
CA TYR A 178 -2.61 -2.46 12.96
C TYR A 178 -2.91 -2.28 14.46
N PRO A 179 -2.42 -1.23 15.14
CA PRO A 179 -1.61 -0.11 14.64
C PRO A 179 -0.08 -0.29 14.85
N SER A 180 0.38 -1.48 15.24
CA SER A 180 1.78 -1.70 15.69
C SER A 180 2.82 -1.65 14.58
N LYS A 181 2.47 -2.11 13.37
CA LYS A 181 3.35 -2.14 12.19
C LYS A 181 2.76 -1.48 10.95
N ILE A 182 1.43 -1.33 10.90
CA ILE A 182 0.70 -0.81 9.74
C ILE A 182 0.10 0.55 10.09
N ASP A 183 0.42 1.58 9.30
CA ASP A 183 -0.23 2.89 9.39
C ASP A 183 -1.66 2.86 8.80
N ILE A 184 -2.51 3.81 9.21
CA ILE A 184 -3.87 3.96 8.67
C ILE A 184 -3.89 4.14 7.14
N ARG A 185 -2.89 4.76 6.52
CA ARG A 185 -2.80 4.85 5.05
C ARG A 185 -2.55 3.48 4.42
N GLN A 186 -1.67 2.68 5.00
CA GLN A 186 -1.35 1.32 4.54
C GLN A 186 -2.56 0.39 4.73
N LEU A 187 -3.24 0.45 5.87
CA LEU A 187 -4.50 -0.29 6.15
C LEU A 187 -5.56 -0.01 5.07
N ARG A 188 -5.81 1.28 4.78
CA ARG A 188 -6.79 1.71 3.76
C ARG A 188 -6.42 1.23 2.36
N ILE A 189 -5.16 1.39 1.96
CA ILE A 189 -4.68 0.93 0.64
C ILE A 189 -4.84 -0.58 0.51
N ALA A 190 -4.45 -1.35 1.53
CA ALA A 190 -4.48 -2.80 1.48
C ALA A 190 -5.91 -3.38 1.42
N TYR A 191 -6.82 -2.89 2.28
CA TYR A 191 -8.23 -3.30 2.21
C TYR A 191 -8.87 -2.95 0.87
N THR A 192 -8.58 -1.76 0.33
CA THR A 192 -9.11 -1.32 -0.96
C THR A 192 -8.58 -2.18 -2.11
N ALA A 193 -7.31 -2.60 -2.08
CA ALA A 193 -6.71 -3.48 -3.08
C ALA A 193 -7.33 -4.89 -3.03
N VAL A 194 -7.48 -5.48 -1.84
CA VAL A 194 -8.14 -6.78 -1.65
C VAL A 194 -9.56 -6.75 -2.18
N LEU A 195 -10.39 -5.82 -1.70
CA LEU A 195 -11.81 -5.76 -2.05
C LEU A 195 -12.04 -5.42 -3.53
N LYS A 196 -11.19 -4.58 -4.15
CA LYS A 196 -11.21 -4.32 -5.60
C LYS A 196 -10.72 -5.51 -6.44
N SER A 197 -9.82 -6.34 -5.92
CA SER A 197 -9.43 -7.57 -6.65
C SER A 197 -10.53 -8.64 -6.61
N LEU A 198 -11.39 -8.62 -5.59
CA LEU A 198 -12.48 -9.57 -5.37
C LEU A 198 -13.81 -9.15 -6.01
N SER A 199 -14.06 -7.85 -6.20
CA SER A 199 -15.31 -7.32 -6.81
C SER A 199 -15.63 -7.90 -8.18
N ASP A 200 -14.58 -8.28 -8.92
CA ASP A 200 -14.68 -8.80 -10.28
C ASP A 200 -14.84 -10.34 -10.29
N ILE A 201 -14.75 -10.99 -9.11
CA ILE A 201 -14.58 -12.44 -8.96
C ILE A 201 -15.66 -13.08 -8.07
N ASP A 202 -15.96 -12.50 -6.90
CA ASP A 202 -16.82 -13.12 -5.89
C ASP A 202 -17.41 -12.11 -4.89
N ASP A 203 -18.62 -11.63 -5.18
CA ASP A 203 -19.40 -10.72 -4.31
C ASP A 203 -19.62 -11.27 -2.89
N THR A 204 -19.70 -12.59 -2.70
CA THR A 204 -19.92 -13.18 -1.38
C THR A 204 -18.67 -13.10 -0.50
N LEU A 205 -17.50 -13.25 -1.13
CA LEU A 205 -16.20 -13.12 -0.48
C LEU A 205 -15.90 -11.65 -0.15
N VAL A 206 -16.23 -10.72 -1.05
CA VAL A 206 -16.23 -9.26 -0.76
C VAL A 206 -16.99 -8.95 0.52
N TRP A 207 -18.22 -9.48 0.67
CA TRP A 207 -19.01 -9.28 1.88
C TRP A 207 -18.37 -9.91 3.13
N LEU A 208 -17.80 -11.11 3.03
CA LEU A 208 -17.14 -11.78 4.16
C LEU A 208 -15.88 -11.02 4.64
N CYS A 209 -15.09 -10.43 3.72
CA CYS A 209 -13.98 -9.54 4.05
C CYS A 209 -14.45 -8.25 4.76
N LEU A 210 -15.63 -7.73 4.40
CA LEU A 210 -16.25 -6.58 5.10
C LEU A 210 -16.78 -6.97 6.48
N GLU A 211 -17.37 -8.15 6.63
CA GLU A 211 -17.82 -8.65 7.93
C GLU A 211 -16.66 -8.77 8.94
N ILE A 212 -15.45 -9.13 8.51
CA ILE A 212 -14.25 -9.14 9.36
C ILE A 212 -13.96 -7.71 9.91
N LEU A 213 -14.04 -6.68 9.06
CA LEU A 213 -13.85 -5.29 9.46
C LEU A 213 -14.99 -4.78 10.36
N ILE A 214 -16.25 -5.11 10.02
CA ILE A 214 -17.45 -4.77 10.80
C ILE A 214 -17.38 -5.39 12.20
N LYS A 215 -17.07 -6.70 12.31
CA LYS A 215 -16.91 -7.40 13.60
C LYS A 215 -15.77 -6.83 14.43
N LYS A 216 -14.69 -6.33 13.81
CA LYS A 216 -13.62 -5.60 14.52
C LYS A 216 -14.13 -4.27 15.10
N ILE A 217 -14.90 -3.49 14.35
CA ILE A 217 -15.54 -2.23 14.82
C ILE A 217 -16.54 -2.51 15.96
N GLU A 218 -17.35 -3.56 15.83
CA GLU A 218 -18.28 -4.01 16.87
C GLU A 218 -17.54 -4.49 18.13
N SER A 219 -16.42 -5.22 17.99
CA SER A 219 -15.63 -5.69 19.15
C SER A 219 -15.09 -4.55 20.02
N ILE A 220 -14.69 -3.43 19.41
CA ILE A 220 -14.23 -2.22 20.11
C ILE A 220 -15.37 -1.51 20.87
N SER A 221 -16.63 -1.85 20.58
CA SER A 221 -17.81 -1.29 21.26
C SER A 221 -18.15 -1.99 22.58
N ASN A 222 -17.53 -3.14 22.88
CA ASN A 222 -17.67 -3.84 24.16
C ASN A 222 -16.46 -3.51 25.08
N PRO A 223 -16.59 -2.61 26.08
CA PRO A 223 -15.45 -2.01 26.77
C PRO A 223 -14.73 -2.92 27.79
N ASN A 224 -15.03 -4.22 27.83
CA ASN A 224 -14.57 -5.14 28.88
C ASN A 224 -13.34 -5.98 28.48
N THR A 225 -12.28 -5.34 27.94
CA THR A 225 -10.91 -5.91 27.96
C THR A 225 -9.83 -4.88 27.62
N GLY A 226 -8.78 -4.80 28.45
CA GLY A 226 -7.42 -4.43 28.02
C GLY A 226 -7.13 -2.95 27.72
N SER A 227 -6.64 -2.23 28.73
CA SER A 227 -6.04 -0.89 28.62
C SER A 227 -4.74 -0.82 27.80
N ILE A 228 -4.55 0.28 27.05
CA ILE A 228 -3.28 0.96 26.69
C ILE A 228 -3.70 2.38 26.24
N SER A 229 -3.72 3.39 27.13
CA SER A 229 -2.59 4.23 27.60
C SER A 229 -2.14 5.29 26.59
N GLU A 230 -2.71 6.49 26.76
CA GLU A 230 -2.10 7.83 26.62
C GLU A 230 -0.91 8.02 25.64
N ILE A 231 -1.15 8.80 24.57
CA ILE A 231 -0.23 9.88 24.18
C ILE A 231 -1.08 11.12 23.94
N SER A 232 -0.78 12.20 24.65
CA SER A 232 -1.42 13.51 24.44
C SER A 232 -0.46 14.50 23.78
N GLN A 233 -1.02 15.31 22.88
CA GLN A 233 -0.61 16.64 22.42
C GLN A 233 0.85 17.10 22.62
N ASN A 234 1.51 17.51 21.53
CA ASN A 234 2.36 18.71 21.50
C ASN A 234 2.76 19.11 20.06
N ILE A 235 2.16 20.18 19.52
CA ILE A 235 2.71 20.95 18.39
C ILE A 235 2.47 22.44 18.69
N THR A 236 3.54 23.23 18.71
CA THR A 236 3.52 24.66 19.03
C THR A 236 3.83 25.48 17.79
N ASN A 237 3.03 26.51 17.50
CA ASN A 237 3.32 27.46 16.41
C ASN A 237 4.45 28.42 16.79
N LYS A 238 5.33 28.74 15.83
CA LYS A 238 6.13 29.99 15.81
C LYS A 238 6.81 30.28 14.46
N ASP A 239 6.30 31.34 13.81
CA ASP A 239 6.98 32.44 13.11
C ASP A 239 8.26 32.20 12.28
N LEU A 240 8.23 32.52 10.96
CA LEU A 240 8.86 33.73 10.37
C LEU A 240 8.83 33.76 8.80
N GLU A 241 8.43 34.93 8.26
CA GLU A 241 8.83 35.65 7.01
C GLU A 241 9.24 34.87 5.71
N GLN A 242 8.65 35.12 4.52
CA GLN A 242 8.83 36.28 3.60
C GLN A 242 10.30 36.50 3.15
N GLN A 243 10.70 36.76 1.89
CA GLN A 243 10.12 36.98 0.53
C GLN A 243 11.27 36.61 -0.51
N LEU A 244 11.32 36.73 -1.85
CA LEU A 244 10.58 37.24 -3.05
C LEU A 244 11.26 36.55 -4.31
N ILE A 245 10.73 36.37 -5.54
CA ILE A 245 10.57 37.31 -6.69
C ILE A 245 9.99 36.57 -7.94
N ASN A 246 9.04 37.24 -8.62
CA ASN A 246 8.56 37.22 -10.02
C ASN A 246 8.73 36.05 -11.05
N GLN A 247 7.56 35.59 -11.52
CA GLN A 247 7.08 35.60 -12.92
C GLN A 247 7.86 34.85 -14.04
N GLN A 248 7.51 33.57 -14.24
CA GLN A 248 7.28 33.01 -15.60
C GLN A 248 6.35 31.78 -15.68
N GLU A 249 5.87 31.23 -14.55
CA GLU A 249 5.15 29.93 -14.50
C GLU A 249 3.61 30.00 -14.29
N GLN A 250 2.96 31.15 -14.50
CA GLN A 250 1.59 31.41 -14.00
C GLN A 250 0.45 30.51 -14.55
N ILE A 251 0.72 29.65 -15.54
CA ILE A 251 -0.24 28.66 -16.05
C ILE A 251 -0.08 27.31 -15.33
N ASN A 252 1.17 26.81 -15.18
CA ASN A 252 1.43 25.48 -14.60
C ASN A 252 1.27 25.44 -13.07
N GLN A 253 1.46 26.57 -12.37
CA GLN A 253 1.32 26.62 -10.91
C GLN A 253 -0.14 26.45 -10.44
N LYS A 254 -1.14 26.85 -11.25
CA LYS A 254 -2.56 26.75 -10.86
C LYS A 254 -3.06 25.31 -10.66
N LEU A 255 -2.52 24.35 -11.41
CA LEU A 255 -2.85 22.93 -11.23
C LEU A 255 -2.21 22.36 -9.96
N LYS A 256 -0.89 22.53 -9.80
CA LYS A 256 -0.14 22.03 -8.64
C LYS A 256 -0.64 22.58 -7.30
N VAL A 257 -0.99 23.86 -7.23
CA VAL A 257 -1.56 24.45 -5.99
C VAL A 257 -2.97 23.89 -5.69
N PHE A 258 -3.73 23.44 -6.69
CA PHE A 258 -5.01 22.77 -6.46
C PHE A 258 -4.83 21.33 -5.95
N GLU A 259 -3.83 20.61 -6.48
CA GLU A 259 -3.46 19.26 -6.04
C GLU A 259 -2.92 19.25 -4.62
N GLN A 260 -1.99 20.17 -4.30
CA GLN A 260 -1.43 20.31 -2.95
C GLN A 260 -2.51 20.68 -1.92
N LYS A 261 -3.38 21.66 -2.21
CA LYS A 261 -4.49 22.02 -1.30
C LYS A 261 -5.47 20.87 -1.06
N LYS A 262 -5.76 20.04 -2.08
CA LYS A 262 -6.56 18.82 -1.88
C LYS A 262 -5.87 17.82 -0.94
N GLN A 263 -4.56 17.62 -1.09
CA GLN A 263 -3.79 16.73 -0.22
C GLN A 263 -3.73 17.26 1.22
N ASP A 264 -3.49 18.55 1.41
CA ASP A 264 -3.48 19.19 2.74
C ASP A 264 -4.86 19.13 3.43
N GLU A 265 -5.95 19.39 2.71
CA GLU A 265 -7.32 19.22 3.25
C GLU A 265 -7.61 17.76 3.61
N GLN A 266 -7.25 16.80 2.76
CA GLN A 266 -7.45 15.38 3.05
C GLN A 266 -6.63 14.93 4.26
N GLU A 267 -5.38 15.37 4.40
CA GLU A 267 -4.58 15.08 5.59
C GLU A 267 -5.19 15.68 6.87
N ASN A 268 -5.72 16.90 6.81
CA ASN A 268 -6.32 17.56 7.96
C ASN A 268 -7.67 16.94 8.36
N LEU A 269 -8.45 16.45 7.39
CA LEU A 269 -9.65 15.64 7.65
C LEU A 269 -9.30 14.29 8.27
N VAL A 270 -8.26 13.60 7.80
CA VAL A 270 -7.78 12.36 8.43
C VAL A 270 -7.30 12.61 9.86
N LYS A 271 -6.56 13.71 10.11
CA LYS A 271 -6.14 14.11 11.47
C LYS A 271 -7.36 14.40 12.37
N ALA A 272 -8.39 15.08 11.87
CA ALA A 272 -9.64 15.32 12.60
C ALA A 272 -10.40 14.01 12.92
N ILE A 273 -10.42 13.06 11.98
CA ILE A 273 -11.04 11.73 12.15
C ILE A 273 -10.27 10.85 13.14
N LEU A 274 -8.95 11.00 13.27
CA LEU A 274 -8.13 10.21 14.20
C LEU A 274 -8.39 10.52 15.68
N TYR A 275 -9.10 11.59 16.02
CA TYR A 275 -9.57 11.84 17.40
C TYR A 275 -10.77 10.95 17.80
N LEU A 276 -11.53 10.41 16.84
CA LEU A 276 -12.60 9.44 17.11
C LEU A 276 -12.01 8.06 17.42
N LYS A 277 -12.46 7.43 18.51
CA LYS A 277 -12.01 6.09 18.93
C LYS A 277 -12.15 5.02 17.83
N LYS A 278 -13.20 5.10 17.00
CA LYS A 278 -13.40 4.19 15.84
C LYS A 278 -13.10 4.85 14.49
N GLY A 279 -12.75 6.13 14.45
CA GLY A 279 -12.71 6.94 13.22
C GLY A 279 -11.80 6.36 12.14
N HIS A 280 -10.68 5.74 12.53
CA HIS A 280 -9.75 5.09 11.62
C HIS A 280 -10.34 3.85 10.92
N LEU A 281 -11.06 2.97 11.63
CA LEU A 281 -11.73 1.83 11.01
C LEU A 281 -12.96 2.28 10.19
N LEU A 282 -13.70 3.29 10.65
CA LEU A 282 -14.85 3.85 9.92
C LEU A 282 -14.43 4.56 8.63
N LEU A 283 -13.31 5.30 8.63
CA LEU A 283 -12.69 5.84 7.43
C LEU A 283 -12.31 4.71 6.44
N THR A 284 -11.71 3.64 6.95
CA THR A 284 -11.34 2.47 6.15
C THR A 284 -12.57 1.80 5.52
N LEU A 285 -13.66 1.67 6.28
CA LEU A 285 -14.95 1.13 5.84
C LEU A 285 -15.60 2.01 4.76
N ILE A 286 -15.52 3.34 4.88
CA ILE A 286 -16.08 4.31 3.92
C ILE A 286 -15.35 4.27 2.57
N ASP A 287 -14.03 4.07 2.53
CA ASP A 287 -13.33 3.89 1.26
C ASP A 287 -13.82 2.66 0.47
N GLN A 288 -14.29 1.60 1.17
CA GLN A 288 -14.70 0.37 0.50
C GLN A 288 -15.98 0.52 -0.33
N ILE A 289 -16.80 1.56 -0.07
CA ILE A 289 -17.99 1.90 -0.87
C ILE A 289 -17.64 1.99 -2.38
N LYS A 290 -16.40 2.39 -2.71
CA LYS A 290 -15.89 2.49 -4.09
C LYS A 290 -15.79 1.13 -4.77
N SER A 291 -15.21 0.15 -4.07
CA SER A 291 -14.88 -1.19 -4.58
C SER A 291 -16.08 -2.15 -4.60
N ILE A 292 -17.15 -1.85 -3.87
CA ILE A 292 -18.26 -2.78 -3.65
C ILE A 292 -19.31 -2.72 -4.77
N ASN A 293 -19.94 -3.86 -5.06
CA ASN A 293 -21.05 -3.96 -6.02
C ASN A 293 -22.35 -3.34 -5.46
N LEU A 294 -23.19 -2.79 -6.35
CA LEU A 294 -24.32 -1.90 -6.01
C LEU A 294 -25.32 -2.54 -5.02
N ILE A 295 -25.52 -3.86 -5.09
CA ILE A 295 -26.42 -4.62 -4.21
C ILE A 295 -26.01 -4.51 -2.73
N PHE A 296 -24.72 -4.55 -2.43
CA PHE A 296 -24.20 -4.49 -1.07
C PHE A 296 -23.95 -3.05 -0.59
N MET A 297 -24.04 -2.06 -1.49
CA MET A 297 -23.85 -0.64 -1.18
C MET A 297 -24.90 -0.14 -0.17
N GLU A 298 -26.17 -0.55 -0.31
CA GLU A 298 -27.24 -0.16 0.61
C GLU A 298 -27.09 -0.81 2.00
N ASN A 299 -26.67 -2.08 2.04
CA ASN A 299 -26.37 -2.80 3.28
C ASN A 299 -25.14 -2.21 4.00
N LEU A 300 -24.15 -1.72 3.25
CA LEU A 300 -23.00 -1.03 3.85
C LEU A 300 -23.37 0.37 4.36
N LEU A 301 -24.14 1.16 3.59
CA LEU A 301 -24.55 2.51 3.99
C LEU A 301 -25.45 2.49 5.23
N THR A 302 -26.34 1.50 5.35
CA THR A 302 -27.13 1.29 6.57
C THR A 302 -26.27 0.88 7.77
N LYS A 303 -25.27 0.01 7.60
CA LYS A 303 -24.29 -0.31 8.66
C LYS A 303 -23.42 0.89 9.06
N ILE A 304 -22.97 1.71 8.10
CA ILE A 304 -22.25 2.96 8.37
C ILE A 304 -23.12 3.91 9.21
N LYS A 305 -24.40 4.05 8.88
CA LYS A 305 -25.38 4.86 9.64
C LYS A 305 -25.59 4.35 11.07
N GLU A 306 -25.60 3.03 11.30
CA GLU A 306 -25.62 2.46 12.65
C GLU A 306 -24.37 2.87 13.44
N PHE A 307 -23.18 2.78 12.84
CA PHE A 307 -21.94 3.21 13.51
C PHE A 307 -21.88 4.74 13.75
N PHE A 308 -22.38 5.56 12.83
CA PHE A 308 -22.52 7.01 13.04
C PHE A 308 -23.39 7.32 14.27
N LYS A 309 -24.50 6.60 14.47
CA LYS A 309 -25.34 6.75 15.67
C LYS A 309 -24.59 6.34 16.94
N GLN A 310 -23.91 5.20 16.93
CA GLN A 310 -23.12 4.73 18.08
C GLN A 310 -22.01 5.72 18.46
N GLU A 311 -21.32 6.32 17.49
CA GLU A 311 -20.31 7.34 17.79
C GLU A 311 -20.94 8.69 18.20
N LYS A 312 -22.11 9.08 17.68
CA LYS A 312 -22.88 10.25 18.18
C LYS A 312 -23.28 10.08 19.64
N GLU A 313 -23.74 8.89 20.05
CA GLU A 313 -24.03 8.55 21.46
C GLU A 313 -22.78 8.54 22.37
N ASN A 314 -21.58 8.45 21.79
CA ASN A 314 -20.31 8.55 22.49
C ASN A 314 -19.77 10.00 22.52
N GLU A 315 -19.81 10.75 21.43
CA GLU A 315 -19.30 12.14 21.36
C GLU A 315 -20.18 13.16 22.10
N ILE A 316 -21.48 12.87 22.32
CA ILE A 316 -22.33 13.65 23.25
C ILE A 316 -21.71 13.75 24.66
N LYS A 317 -20.80 12.83 25.03
CA LYS A 317 -20.07 12.84 26.31
C LYS A 317 -18.71 13.55 26.24
N SER A 318 -18.25 13.98 25.06
CA SER A 318 -16.92 14.61 24.84
C SER A 318 -16.96 16.03 24.25
N ASN A 319 -18.13 16.56 23.89
CA ASN A 319 -18.33 17.95 23.39
C ASN A 319 -17.52 18.31 22.13
N SER A 320 -17.14 17.34 21.30
CA SER A 320 -16.10 17.52 20.27
C SER A 320 -16.47 17.00 18.87
N ASN A 321 -17.67 17.34 18.36
CA ASN A 321 -18.26 16.85 17.09
C ASN A 321 -17.39 16.99 15.81
N ILE A 322 -16.21 17.61 15.89
CA ILE A 322 -15.27 17.88 14.79
C ILE A 322 -14.90 16.58 14.06
N GLY A 323 -14.74 15.46 14.79
CA GLY A 323 -14.48 14.15 14.20
C GLY A 323 -15.63 13.67 13.31
N LEU A 324 -16.86 13.70 13.84
CA LEU A 324 -18.06 13.30 13.08
C LEU A 324 -18.34 14.21 11.88
N PHE A 325 -18.14 15.54 11.99
CA PHE A 325 -18.25 16.46 10.83
C PHE A 325 -17.21 16.15 9.74
N ALA A 326 -15.95 15.86 10.11
CA ALA A 326 -14.93 15.46 9.15
C ALA A 326 -15.27 14.12 8.47
N LEU A 327 -15.79 13.16 9.23
CA LEU A 327 -16.20 11.84 8.74
C LEU A 327 -17.43 11.92 7.83
N GLN A 328 -18.38 12.83 8.12
CA GLN A 328 -19.49 13.16 7.23
C GLN A 328 -19.01 13.81 5.93
N LYS A 329 -18.06 14.77 5.98
CA LYS A 329 -17.48 15.36 4.75
C LYS A 329 -16.80 14.30 3.89
N VAL A 330 -16.00 13.40 4.47
CA VAL A 330 -15.35 12.32 3.70
C VAL A 330 -16.38 11.38 3.07
N LEU A 331 -17.45 11.00 3.79
CA LEU A 331 -18.53 10.19 3.21
C LEU A 331 -19.21 10.90 2.02
N PHE A 332 -19.45 12.22 2.13
CA PHE A 332 -19.98 13.01 1.01
C PHE A 332 -19.01 13.08 -0.18
N ASP A 333 -17.73 13.37 0.07
CA ASP A 333 -16.72 13.50 -0.98
C ASP A 333 -16.54 12.18 -1.76
N VAL A 334 -16.56 11.04 -1.06
CA VAL A 334 -16.55 9.69 -1.66
C VAL A 334 -17.82 9.46 -2.50
N LEU A 335 -19.02 9.67 -1.93
CA LEU A 335 -20.29 9.46 -2.63
C LEU A 335 -20.49 10.39 -3.84
N SER A 336 -19.88 11.58 -3.82
CA SER A 336 -20.01 12.59 -4.87
C SER A 336 -18.97 12.45 -5.98
N ASN A 337 -17.71 12.17 -5.67
CA ASN A 337 -16.62 12.30 -6.65
C ASN A 337 -15.98 10.98 -7.11
N GLU A 338 -16.05 9.90 -6.32
CA GLU A 338 -15.16 8.74 -6.49
C GLU A 338 -15.90 7.44 -6.86
N ILE A 339 -17.11 7.55 -7.43
CA ILE A 339 -18.05 6.44 -7.65
C ILE A 339 -18.67 6.47 -9.06
N ASP A 340 -18.87 5.28 -9.63
CA ASP A 340 -19.50 5.03 -10.93
C ASP A 340 -20.89 5.69 -11.06
N TYR A 341 -21.26 6.15 -12.25
CA TYR A 341 -22.50 6.92 -12.48
C TYR A 341 -23.79 6.22 -11.99
N THR A 342 -23.87 4.89 -12.07
CA THR A 342 -25.01 4.10 -11.57
C THR A 342 -25.07 4.08 -10.04
N LYS A 343 -23.97 3.67 -9.38
CA LYS A 343 -23.80 3.70 -7.92
C LYS A 343 -23.98 5.11 -7.34
N LYS A 344 -23.53 6.15 -8.07
CA LYS A 344 -23.65 7.56 -7.67
C LYS A 344 -25.11 8.01 -7.54
N ASN A 345 -26.02 7.55 -8.40
CA ASN A 345 -27.44 7.88 -8.25
C ASN A 345 -28.04 7.27 -6.97
N VAL A 346 -27.67 6.02 -6.63
CA VAL A 346 -28.07 5.37 -5.36
C VAL A 346 -27.47 6.11 -4.16
N GLY A 347 -26.17 6.41 -4.20
CA GLY A 347 -25.45 7.14 -3.16
C GLY A 347 -26.00 8.54 -2.89
N VAL A 348 -26.34 9.30 -3.95
CA VAL A 348 -26.95 10.64 -3.83
C VAL A 348 -28.38 10.57 -3.32
N ASN A 349 -29.19 9.60 -3.77
CA ASN A 349 -30.54 9.40 -3.25
C ASN A 349 -30.52 9.03 -1.75
N TRP A 350 -29.62 8.13 -1.34
CA TRP A 350 -29.42 7.82 0.07
C TRP A 350 -28.89 9.03 0.87
N TRP A 351 -27.99 9.82 0.30
CA TRP A 351 -27.49 11.04 0.95
C TRP A 351 -28.60 12.08 1.20
N LEU A 352 -29.46 12.32 0.22
CA LEU A 352 -30.58 13.26 0.34
C LEU A 352 -31.60 12.78 1.37
N ASN A 353 -31.91 11.48 1.38
CA ASN A 353 -32.88 10.89 2.30
C ASN A 353 -32.36 10.78 3.75
N GLU A 354 -31.11 10.35 3.92
CA GLU A 354 -30.56 9.91 5.21
C GLU A 354 -29.20 10.54 5.56
N GLY A 355 -28.28 10.67 4.59
CA GLY A 355 -26.91 11.17 4.82
C GLY A 355 -26.84 12.62 5.33
N SER A 356 -27.77 13.46 4.88
CA SER A 356 -28.00 14.81 5.38
C SER A 356 -28.31 14.83 6.89
N LYS A 357 -29.11 13.86 7.35
CA LYS A 357 -29.63 13.74 8.73
C LYS A 357 -28.77 12.85 9.63
N LEU A 358 -27.50 12.63 9.28
CA LEU A 358 -26.58 11.84 10.12
C LEU A 358 -26.18 12.56 11.42
N LEU A 359 -26.26 13.91 11.44
CA LEU A 359 -25.90 14.74 12.59
C LEU A 359 -27.09 15.41 13.27
N ASP A 360 -28.27 15.42 12.64
CA ASP A 360 -29.57 15.76 13.27
C ASP A 360 -29.94 14.74 14.35
#